data_AF-A0A1Y6GTB2-F1
#
_entry.id   AF-A0A1Y6GTB2-F1
#
_cell.length_a   1.000
_cell.length_b   1.000
_cell.length_c   1.000
_cell.angle_alpha   90.00
_cell.angle_beta   90.00
_cell.angle_gamma   90.00
#
_symmetry.space_group_name_H-M   'P 1'
#
loop_
_entity.id
_entity.type
_entity.pdbx_description
1 polymer ?
#
loop_
_entity_poly.entity_id
_entity_poly.type
_entity_poly.pdbx_seq_one_letter_code
_entity_poly.pdbx_strand_id
1 'polypeptide(L)'
;MGNTCARGISSSRPRMIYDAQVQTTPLQQAPSAPVANQSPLDGLVPPPPRGAGPSRPLRPVESWDKVSRQRVHDMAHDLFKSTSPILYKLDMSVQQDVIKLLKQMLARVGGELIHGGADDLMQRKKEIEKRIKDAPARNPATQIETAENRSVLDDMQQLMYSIELTLEAAKADDPSLMELVPCPLLNSGLVNAASDMASLFKTDADKTDADKTVAGLLIQKFETRIQNIFGKILKGESVPRGVANAVAGSKNDPAVLIGKLLALVERYPDLGKPRTAPP
;
A
#
# COMPACT_ATOMS: atom_id res chain seq x y z
N MET A 1 10.36 73.64 4.71
CA MET A 1 11.21 73.29 5.86
C MET A 1 11.06 71.79 6.09
N GLY A 2 12.07 70.94 6.25
CA GLY A 2 13.52 71.14 6.16
C GLY A 2 14.28 69.89 6.67
N ASN A 3 15.12 69.30 5.82
CA ASN A 3 16.18 68.29 6.05
C ASN A 3 15.82 66.90 6.66
N THR A 4 16.13 65.77 5.99
CA THR A 4 17.41 64.97 5.99
C THR A 4 17.80 64.47 7.40
N CYS A 5 17.75 63.17 7.75
CA CYS A 5 18.69 62.08 7.38
C CYS A 5 18.26 60.74 8.06
N ALA A 6 18.81 59.53 7.80
CA ALA A 6 19.45 58.94 6.60
C ALA A 6 19.77 57.42 6.79
N ARG A 7 19.72 56.64 5.70
CA ARG A 7 20.66 55.54 5.30
C ARG A 7 20.87 54.31 6.24
N GLY A 8 20.45 53.12 5.79
CA GLY A 8 20.71 51.85 6.49
C GLY A 8 20.38 50.58 5.70
N ILE A 9 20.92 50.41 4.49
CA ILE A 9 20.81 49.15 3.73
C ILE A 9 21.93 48.21 4.19
N SER A 10 21.60 46.98 4.62
CA SER A 10 22.60 45.90 4.70
C SER A 10 22.00 44.56 4.29
N SER A 11 22.52 44.02 3.18
CA SER A 11 22.14 42.74 2.62
C SER A 11 23.13 41.65 3.03
N SER A 12 22.74 40.75 3.94
CA SER A 12 23.50 39.55 4.27
C SER A 12 23.19 38.41 3.29
N ARG A 13 23.77 38.50 2.07
CA ARG A 13 23.96 37.30 1.23
C ARG A 13 25.07 36.45 1.84
N PRO A 14 24.88 35.14 2.10
CA PRO A 14 26.02 34.25 2.22
C PRO A 14 26.72 34.17 0.86
N ARG A 15 28.01 34.49 0.80
CA ARG A 15 28.83 34.30 -0.40
C ARG A 15 29.04 32.81 -0.65
N MET A 16 28.89 32.38 -1.90
CA MET A 16 29.58 31.16 -2.35
C MET A 16 31.08 31.40 -2.25
N ILE A 17 31.80 30.50 -1.58
CA ILE A 17 33.24 30.34 -1.76
C ILE A 17 33.40 29.16 -2.70
N TYR A 18 33.81 29.45 -3.94
CA TYR A 18 34.36 28.43 -4.83
C TYR A 18 35.82 28.23 -4.43
N ASP A 19 36.12 27.16 -3.70
CA ASP A 19 37.49 26.68 -3.59
C ASP A 19 37.73 25.61 -4.64
N ALA A 20 38.54 25.97 -5.64
CA ALA A 20 39.01 25.06 -6.66
C ALA A 20 40.23 24.29 -6.12
N GLN A 21 40.01 23.05 -5.68
CA GLN A 21 41.10 22.07 -5.58
C GLN A 21 40.89 20.95 -6.60
N VAL A 22 41.44 21.19 -7.79
CA VAL A 22 41.66 20.17 -8.81
C VAL A 22 42.69 19.19 -8.27
N GLN A 23 42.30 17.95 -7.99
CA GLN A 23 43.28 16.87 -7.89
C GLN A 23 43.79 16.56 -9.30
N THR A 24 45.03 16.98 -9.55
CA THR A 24 45.75 16.71 -10.79
C THR A 24 46.07 15.23 -10.93
N THR A 25 45.61 14.63 -12.03
CA THR A 25 46.08 13.33 -12.51
C THR A 25 47.61 13.35 -12.71
N PRO A 26 48.38 12.36 -12.21
CA PRO A 26 49.78 12.26 -12.56
C PRO A 26 49.96 11.98 -14.06
N LEU A 27 50.88 12.70 -14.73
CA LEU A 27 51.32 12.32 -16.06
C LEU A 27 51.96 10.93 -16.02
N GLN A 28 51.41 9.97 -16.77
CA GLN A 28 52.19 8.81 -17.21
C GLN A 28 52.78 9.08 -18.60
N GLN A 29 54.01 8.61 -18.79
CA GLN A 29 54.90 9.03 -19.86
C GLN A 29 54.42 8.56 -21.23
N ALA A 30 54.67 9.38 -22.26
CA ALA A 30 54.47 8.98 -23.66
C ALA A 30 55.51 7.92 -24.07
N PRO A 31 55.09 6.75 -24.59
CA PRO A 31 55.98 5.83 -25.27
C PRO A 31 56.26 6.31 -26.70
N SER A 32 57.51 6.16 -27.13
CA SER A 32 58.04 6.55 -28.43
C SER A 32 57.23 6.03 -29.62
N ALA A 33 57.11 6.83 -30.68
CA ALA A 33 56.49 6.42 -31.94
C ALA A 33 57.37 5.41 -32.72
N PRO A 34 56.78 4.32 -33.26
CA PRO A 34 57.38 3.54 -34.32
C PRO A 34 56.58 3.65 -35.63
N VAL A 35 57.29 4.03 -36.69
CA VAL A 35 57.15 3.62 -38.11
C VAL A 35 55.73 3.49 -38.70
N ALA A 36 55.42 4.33 -39.69
CA ALA A 36 54.22 4.24 -40.50
C ALA A 36 54.15 2.94 -41.33
N ASN A 37 53.20 2.04 -41.00
CA ASN A 37 52.42 1.16 -41.92
C ASN A 37 51.62 0.07 -41.17
N GLN A 38 50.77 0.43 -40.20
CA GLN A 38 49.82 -0.52 -39.59
C GLN A 38 48.45 0.14 -39.36
N SER A 39 47.38 -0.54 -39.80
CA SER A 39 45.98 -0.09 -39.65
C SER A 39 45.46 -0.33 -38.22
N PRO A 40 44.64 0.56 -37.64
CA PRO A 40 44.35 0.56 -36.20
C PRO A 40 43.20 -0.38 -35.78
N LEU A 41 43.05 -1.57 -36.39
CA LEU A 41 41.91 -2.47 -36.12
C LEU A 41 42.26 -3.94 -35.81
N ASP A 42 43.51 -4.40 -36.03
CA ASP A 42 43.92 -5.80 -35.80
C ASP A 42 44.22 -6.14 -34.32
N GLY A 43 43.37 -5.67 -33.40
CA GLY A 43 43.48 -5.92 -31.96
C GLY A 43 42.17 -6.24 -31.24
N LEU A 44 41.04 -6.27 -31.96
CA LEU A 44 39.74 -6.60 -31.38
C LEU A 44 39.52 -8.11 -31.40
N VAL A 45 39.72 -8.75 -30.25
CA VAL A 45 39.23 -10.11 -29.99
C VAL A 45 37.72 -10.15 -30.26
N PRO A 46 37.21 -10.98 -31.18
CA PRO A 46 35.79 -11.03 -31.45
C PRO A 46 35.04 -11.54 -30.20
N PRO A 47 33.88 -10.96 -29.85
CA PRO A 47 33.05 -11.51 -28.78
C PRO A 47 32.63 -12.95 -29.17
N PRO A 48 32.59 -13.89 -28.21
CA PRO A 48 32.22 -15.26 -28.52
C PRO A 48 30.80 -15.32 -29.13
N PRO A 49 30.55 -16.26 -30.04
CA PRO A 49 29.26 -16.37 -30.71
C PRO A 49 28.14 -16.59 -29.68
N ARG A 50 26.92 -16.11 -30.01
CA ARG A 50 25.71 -16.28 -29.19
C ARG A 50 25.33 -17.77 -29.05
N GLY A 51 26.01 -18.48 -28.16
CA GLY A 51 25.57 -19.77 -27.66
C GLY A 51 24.34 -19.58 -26.78
N ALA A 52 23.28 -20.35 -27.05
CA ALA A 52 22.12 -20.44 -26.18
C ALA A 52 22.52 -21.17 -24.88
N GLY A 53 23.06 -20.42 -23.92
CA GLY A 53 23.20 -20.90 -22.55
C GLY A 53 21.82 -21.19 -21.96
N PRO A 54 21.68 -22.18 -21.05
CA PRO A 54 20.39 -22.56 -20.50
C PRO A 54 19.72 -21.35 -19.87
N SER A 55 18.41 -21.20 -20.13
CA SER A 55 17.58 -20.13 -19.58
C SER A 55 17.87 -19.97 -18.09
N ARG A 56 18.64 -18.93 -17.75
CA ARG A 56 18.90 -18.57 -16.36
C ARG A 56 17.51 -18.32 -15.78
N PRO A 57 17.02 -19.13 -14.81
CA PRO A 57 15.72 -18.83 -14.23
C PRO A 57 15.80 -17.40 -13.73
N LEU A 58 14.78 -16.61 -14.04
CA LEU A 58 14.65 -15.26 -13.49
C LEU A 58 14.86 -15.41 -11.99
N ARG A 59 15.98 -14.86 -11.47
CA ARG A 59 16.23 -14.89 -10.03
C ARG A 59 14.98 -14.26 -9.41
N PRO A 60 14.36 -14.89 -8.40
CA PRO A 60 13.36 -14.20 -7.59
C PRO A 60 13.98 -12.87 -7.18
N VAL A 61 13.33 -11.76 -7.56
CA VAL A 61 13.87 -10.42 -7.29
C VAL A 61 14.17 -10.34 -5.81
N GLU A 62 15.42 -10.00 -5.50
CA GLU A 62 16.02 -10.18 -4.18
C GLU A 62 15.14 -9.58 -3.08
N SER A 63 15.12 -10.26 -1.94
CA SER A 63 14.23 -10.02 -0.80
C SER A 63 14.02 -8.53 -0.50
N TRP A 64 12.89 -7.98 -0.95
CA TRP A 64 12.45 -6.63 -0.57
C TRP A 64 12.27 -6.56 0.95
N ASP A 65 13.16 -5.81 1.58
CA ASP A 65 13.31 -5.66 3.02
C ASP A 65 11.96 -5.36 3.72
N LYS A 66 11.78 -5.97 4.90
CA LYS A 66 10.68 -5.70 5.83
C LYS A 66 10.54 -4.19 6.10
N VAL A 67 11.64 -3.43 6.17
CA VAL A 67 11.61 -1.96 6.32
C VAL A 67 10.95 -1.27 5.13
N SER A 68 11.21 -1.72 3.90
CA SER A 68 10.60 -1.13 2.70
C SER A 68 9.10 -1.39 2.63
N ARG A 69 8.65 -2.60 2.98
CA ARG A 69 7.21 -2.92 3.03
C ARG A 69 6.50 -2.15 4.15
N GLN A 70 7.13 -2.02 5.32
CA GLN A 70 6.62 -1.21 6.43
C GLN A 70 6.48 0.26 6.01
N ARG A 71 7.49 0.86 5.38
CA ARG A 71 7.44 2.26 4.89
C ARG A 71 6.27 2.50 3.92
N VAL A 72 5.98 1.54 3.03
CA VAL A 72 4.84 1.67 2.10
C VAL A 72 3.50 1.53 2.81
N HIS A 73 3.37 0.60 3.77
CA HIS A 73 2.20 0.49 4.64
C HIS A 73 1.95 1.79 5.43
N ASP A 74 2.99 2.38 6.02
CA ASP A 74 2.86 3.60 6.82
C ASP A 74 2.43 4.79 5.96
N MET A 75 2.94 4.88 4.73
CA MET A 75 2.47 5.87 3.75
C MET A 75 1.00 5.66 3.35
N ALA A 76 0.53 4.41 3.23
CA ALA A 76 -0.87 4.10 2.95
C ALA A 76 -1.78 4.47 4.13
N HIS A 77 -1.37 4.14 5.35
CA HIS A 77 -2.11 4.49 6.57
C HIS A 77 -2.20 6.01 6.75
N ASP A 78 -1.12 6.76 6.53
CA ASP A 78 -1.13 8.23 6.54
C ASP A 78 -2.10 8.80 5.49
N LEU A 79 -2.06 8.27 4.27
CA LEU A 79 -2.91 8.71 3.16
C LEU A 79 -4.38 8.46 3.51
N PHE A 80 -4.73 7.25 3.95
CA PHE A 80 -6.07 6.93 4.41
C PHE A 80 -6.54 7.84 5.54
N LYS A 81 -5.72 8.00 6.60
CA LYS A 81 -6.06 8.78 7.81
C LYS A 81 -6.23 10.28 7.51
N SER A 82 -5.49 10.83 6.55
CA SER A 82 -5.60 12.24 6.17
C SER A 82 -6.75 12.52 5.19
N THR A 83 -7.17 11.53 4.40
CA THR A 83 -8.19 11.71 3.34
C THR A 83 -9.59 11.26 3.77
N SER A 84 -9.73 10.16 4.54
CA SER A 84 -11.05 9.63 4.91
C SER A 84 -11.96 10.61 5.68
N PRO A 85 -11.48 11.48 6.61
CA PRO A 85 -12.37 12.39 7.34
C PRO A 85 -12.91 13.55 6.50
N ILE A 86 -12.30 13.79 5.33
CA ILE A 86 -12.61 14.91 4.43
C ILE A 86 -13.09 14.43 3.05
N LEU A 87 -13.25 13.12 2.84
CA LEU A 87 -13.48 12.50 1.53
C LEU A 87 -14.63 13.17 0.75
N TYR A 88 -15.77 13.35 1.42
CA TYR A 88 -16.97 13.99 0.86
C TYR A 88 -16.80 15.46 0.43
N LYS A 89 -15.69 16.10 0.83
CA LYS A 89 -15.32 17.46 0.41
C LYS A 89 -14.41 17.48 -0.82
N LEU A 90 -13.80 16.34 -1.15
CA LEU A 90 -12.84 16.20 -2.24
C LEU A 90 -13.54 15.98 -3.58
N ASP A 91 -12.97 16.58 -4.62
CA ASP A 91 -13.30 16.28 -6.02
C ASP A 91 -13.20 14.78 -6.32
N MET A 92 -14.16 14.22 -7.04
CA MET A 92 -14.16 12.78 -7.43
C MET A 92 -12.86 12.34 -8.12
N SER A 93 -12.20 13.23 -8.86
CA SER A 93 -10.89 12.95 -9.45
C SER A 93 -9.80 12.72 -8.39
N VAL A 94 -9.78 13.52 -7.32
CA VAL A 94 -8.86 13.35 -6.19
C VAL A 94 -9.20 12.08 -5.41
N GLN A 95 -10.48 11.79 -5.19
CA GLN A 95 -10.92 10.55 -4.56
C GLN A 95 -10.42 9.30 -5.32
N GLN A 96 -10.56 9.29 -6.64
CA GLN A 96 -10.09 8.18 -7.49
C GLN A 96 -8.55 8.08 -7.54
N ASP A 97 -7.83 9.21 -7.48
CA ASP A 97 -6.36 9.20 -7.38
C ASP A 97 -5.88 8.61 -6.04
N VAL A 98 -6.60 8.83 -4.93
CA VAL A 98 -6.33 8.18 -3.63
C VAL A 98 -6.51 6.66 -3.73
N ILE A 99 -7.64 6.18 -4.28
CA ILE A 99 -7.89 4.75 -4.52
C ILE A 99 -6.80 4.13 -5.39
N LYS A 100 -6.40 4.81 -6.47
CA LYS A 100 -5.35 4.35 -7.39
C LYS A 100 -4.00 4.25 -6.70
N LEU A 101 -3.65 5.20 -5.83
CA LEU A 101 -2.40 5.17 -5.07
C LEU A 101 -2.42 4.04 -4.00
N LEU A 102 -3.53 3.83 -3.31
CA LEU A 102 -3.70 2.70 -2.37
C LEU A 102 -3.55 1.35 -3.09
N LYS A 103 -4.16 1.18 -4.27
CA LYS A 103 -3.98 -0.03 -5.11
C LYS A 103 -2.52 -0.25 -5.52
N GLN A 104 -1.77 0.82 -5.84
CA GLN A 104 -0.34 0.73 -6.11
C GLN A 104 0.50 0.38 -4.87
N MET A 105 0.12 0.89 -3.69
CA MET A 105 0.74 0.55 -2.42
C MET A 105 0.50 -0.93 -2.05
N LEU A 106 -0.71 -1.46 -2.28
CA LEU A 106 -1.03 -2.88 -2.11
C LEU A 106 -0.15 -3.79 -2.98
N ALA A 107 -0.16 -3.57 -4.31
CA ALA A 107 0.68 -4.31 -5.24
C ALA A 107 2.19 -4.22 -4.88
N ARG A 108 2.62 -3.08 -4.31
CA ARG A 108 4.01 -2.89 -3.86
C ARG A 108 4.34 -3.65 -2.58
N VAL A 109 3.44 -3.68 -1.58
CA VAL A 109 3.62 -4.46 -0.34
C VAL A 109 3.58 -5.96 -0.61
N GLY A 110 2.78 -6.40 -1.60
CA GLY A 110 2.76 -7.77 -2.10
C GLY A 110 4.02 -8.18 -2.87
N GLY A 111 4.78 -7.23 -3.40
CA GLY A 111 5.96 -7.47 -4.24
C GLY A 111 5.64 -7.66 -5.73
N GLU A 112 4.40 -7.43 -6.14
CA GLU A 112 3.92 -7.54 -7.53
C GLU A 112 4.40 -6.37 -8.40
N LEU A 113 4.53 -5.17 -7.80
CA LEU A 113 4.93 -3.96 -8.51
C LEU A 113 6.45 -3.97 -8.77
N ILE A 114 6.86 -4.42 -9.95
CA ILE A 114 8.28 -4.55 -10.36
C ILE A 114 8.96 -3.17 -10.56
N HIS A 115 8.21 -2.14 -10.92
CA HIS A 115 8.72 -0.81 -11.27
C HIS A 115 8.09 0.29 -10.40
N GLY A 116 8.91 1.26 -9.98
CA GLY A 116 8.50 2.35 -9.09
C GLY A 116 8.92 2.10 -7.64
N GLY A 117 9.71 3.02 -7.09
CA GLY A 117 10.21 2.98 -5.72
C GLY A 117 9.20 3.45 -4.68
N ALA A 118 9.54 3.29 -3.40
CA ALA A 118 8.79 3.91 -2.31
C ALA A 118 8.78 5.46 -2.43
N ASP A 119 9.81 6.03 -3.04
CA ASP A 119 9.94 7.47 -3.26
C ASP A 119 8.99 7.99 -4.37
N ASP A 120 8.70 7.18 -5.40
CA ASP A 120 7.69 7.52 -6.42
C ASP A 120 6.28 7.52 -5.83
N LEU A 121 5.98 6.55 -4.94
CA LEU A 121 4.72 6.51 -4.18
C LEU A 121 4.62 7.71 -3.22
N MET A 122 5.73 8.09 -2.59
CA MET A 122 5.80 9.29 -1.75
C MET A 122 5.59 10.58 -2.54
N GLN A 123 6.13 10.67 -3.77
CA GLN A 123 5.95 11.82 -4.65
C GLN A 123 4.48 11.95 -5.07
N ARG A 124 3.83 10.85 -5.48
CA ARG A 124 2.38 10.82 -5.79
C ARG A 124 1.52 11.19 -4.57
N LYS A 125 1.88 10.71 -3.37
CA LYS A 125 1.21 11.11 -2.11
C LYS A 125 1.27 12.63 -1.92
N LYS A 126 2.46 13.24 -2.07
CA LYS A 126 2.65 14.70 -1.96
C LYS A 126 1.85 15.48 -3.02
N GLU A 127 1.74 14.97 -4.24
CA GLU A 127 0.96 15.60 -5.32
C GLU A 127 -0.55 15.58 -5.03
N ILE A 128 -1.07 14.48 -4.49
CA ILE A 128 -2.47 14.38 -4.01
C ILE A 128 -2.69 15.31 -2.81
N GLU A 129 -1.83 15.27 -1.79
CA GLU A 129 -1.91 16.16 -0.62
C GLU A 129 -1.85 17.65 -1.01
N LYS A 130 -1.03 18.00 -2.03
CA LYS A 130 -0.99 19.35 -2.58
C LYS A 130 -2.31 19.72 -3.25
N ARG A 131 -2.87 18.84 -4.10
CA ARG A 131 -4.18 19.08 -4.73
C ARG A 131 -5.31 19.21 -3.72
N ILE A 132 -5.26 18.51 -2.59
CA ILE A 132 -6.21 18.66 -1.48
C ILE A 132 -6.08 20.03 -0.80
N LYS A 133 -4.86 20.53 -0.60
CA LYS A 133 -4.58 21.85 0.01
C LYS A 133 -4.89 23.03 -0.91
N ASP A 134 -4.57 22.88 -2.19
CA ASP A 134 -4.76 23.90 -3.22
C ASP A 134 -6.21 23.92 -3.76
N ALA A 135 -7.05 22.96 -3.35
CA ALA A 135 -8.46 22.94 -3.71
C ALA A 135 -9.19 24.17 -3.13
N PRO A 136 -9.97 24.92 -3.94
CA PRO A 136 -10.75 26.04 -3.45
C PRO A 136 -11.78 25.55 -2.43
N ALA A 137 -12.04 26.37 -1.40
CA ALA A 137 -13.00 26.06 -0.34
C ALA A 137 -14.41 25.87 -0.93
N ARG A 138 -14.78 24.61 -1.22
CA ARG A 138 -16.09 24.24 -1.75
C ARG A 138 -17.18 24.59 -0.73
N ASN A 139 -18.28 25.16 -1.22
CA ASN A 139 -19.35 25.71 -0.40
C ASN A 139 -20.02 24.59 0.43
N PRO A 140 -20.03 24.64 1.78
CA PRO A 140 -20.50 23.51 2.60
C PRO A 140 -21.97 23.17 2.40
N ALA A 141 -22.80 24.12 1.95
CA ALA A 141 -24.22 23.91 1.66
C ALA A 141 -24.50 22.92 0.51
N THR A 142 -23.50 22.55 -0.30
CA THR A 142 -23.62 21.54 -1.36
C THR A 142 -22.96 20.20 -1.01
N GLN A 143 -22.41 20.05 0.20
CA GLN A 143 -21.69 18.85 0.65
C GLN A 143 -22.61 17.90 1.43
N ILE A 144 -23.55 17.30 0.71
CA ILE A 144 -24.32 16.16 1.24
C ILE A 144 -23.47 14.90 1.05
N GLU A 145 -23.42 14.05 2.07
CA GLU A 145 -22.81 12.72 1.96
C GLU A 145 -23.62 11.86 0.97
N THR A 146 -23.04 11.56 -0.20
CA THR A 146 -23.68 10.74 -1.23
C THR A 146 -23.39 9.25 -1.01
N ALA A 147 -24.21 8.37 -1.60
CA ALA A 147 -23.93 6.94 -1.67
C ALA A 147 -22.58 6.65 -2.35
N GLU A 148 -22.20 7.43 -3.37
CA GLU A 148 -20.88 7.36 -4.03
C GLU A 148 -19.73 7.63 -3.05
N ASN A 149 -19.83 8.67 -2.22
CA ASN A 149 -18.81 8.99 -1.21
C ASN A 149 -18.64 7.85 -0.18
N ARG A 150 -19.74 7.18 0.19
CA ARG A 150 -19.70 6.00 1.08
C ARG A 150 -19.02 4.81 0.40
N SER A 151 -19.38 4.52 -0.84
CA SER A 151 -18.77 3.43 -1.63
C SER A 151 -17.25 3.62 -1.81
N VAL A 152 -16.79 4.86 -2.03
CA VAL A 152 -15.35 5.17 -2.09
C VAL A 152 -14.67 5.00 -0.71
N LEU A 153 -15.33 5.36 0.39
CA LEU A 153 -14.79 5.16 1.73
C LEU A 153 -14.65 3.66 2.05
N ASP A 154 -15.63 2.84 1.67
CA ASP A 154 -15.58 1.37 1.80
C ASP A 154 -14.42 0.78 0.98
N ASP A 155 -14.24 1.22 -0.28
CA ASP A 155 -13.11 0.83 -1.13
C ASP A 155 -11.77 1.18 -0.48
N MET A 156 -11.64 2.40 0.08
CA MET A 156 -10.44 2.83 0.80
C MET A 156 -10.16 1.96 2.03
N GLN A 157 -11.19 1.60 2.79
CA GLN A 157 -11.06 0.72 3.97
C GLN A 157 -10.63 -0.69 3.56
N GLN A 158 -11.29 -1.29 2.56
CA GLN A 158 -10.97 -2.65 2.09
C GLN A 158 -9.54 -2.74 1.53
N LEU A 159 -9.07 -1.71 0.83
CA LEU A 159 -7.67 -1.61 0.41
C LEU A 159 -6.71 -1.53 1.61
N MET A 160 -7.04 -0.77 2.67
CA MET A 160 -6.22 -0.72 3.88
C MET A 160 -6.12 -2.07 4.59
N TYR A 161 -7.24 -2.78 4.78
CA TYR A 161 -7.21 -4.13 5.37
C TYR A 161 -6.40 -5.12 4.51
N SER A 162 -6.48 -4.98 3.18
CA SER A 162 -5.67 -5.78 2.25
C SER A 162 -4.18 -5.46 2.37
N ILE A 163 -3.79 -4.20 2.53
CA ILE A 163 -2.40 -3.75 2.74
C ILE A 163 -1.85 -4.26 4.08
N GLU A 164 -2.63 -4.14 5.16
CA GLU A 164 -2.29 -4.68 6.48
C GLU A 164 -2.04 -6.19 6.41
N LEU A 165 -2.98 -6.96 5.85
CA LEU A 165 -2.84 -8.41 5.69
C LEU A 165 -1.65 -8.81 4.80
N THR A 166 -1.37 -8.04 3.75
CA THR A 166 -0.23 -8.30 2.87
C THR A 166 1.09 -8.09 3.59
N LEU A 167 1.18 -7.07 4.45
CA LEU A 167 2.32 -6.86 5.33
C LEU A 167 2.45 -7.94 6.42
N GLU A 168 1.36 -8.37 7.05
CA GLU A 168 1.38 -9.43 8.07
C GLU A 168 1.91 -10.75 7.49
N ALA A 169 1.40 -11.18 6.33
CA ALA A 169 1.89 -12.39 5.66
C ALA A 169 3.37 -12.29 5.27
N ALA A 170 3.82 -11.11 4.84
CA ALA A 170 5.24 -10.87 4.54
C ALA A 170 6.14 -10.82 5.79
N LYS A 171 5.57 -10.64 6.99
CA LYS A 171 6.31 -10.67 8.26
C LYS A 171 6.37 -12.06 8.87
N ALA A 172 5.28 -12.83 8.77
CA ALA A 172 5.09 -14.13 9.42
C ALA A 172 5.50 -15.33 8.54
N ASP A 173 5.81 -15.09 7.27
CA ASP A 173 5.78 -16.06 6.17
C ASP A 173 4.35 -16.59 5.95
N ASP A 174 3.85 -16.48 4.71
CA ASP A 174 2.43 -16.64 4.35
C ASP A 174 1.72 -17.88 4.99
N PRO A 175 2.33 -19.08 4.98
CA PRO A 175 1.71 -20.28 5.58
C PRO A 175 1.42 -20.17 7.08
N SER A 176 2.21 -19.40 7.83
CA SER A 176 2.09 -19.25 9.28
C SER A 176 0.80 -18.52 9.70
N LEU A 177 0.15 -17.78 8.79
CA LEU A 177 -1.16 -17.19 9.05
C LEU A 177 -2.30 -18.23 9.09
N MET A 178 -2.07 -19.42 8.53
CA MET A 178 -3.02 -20.54 8.56
C MET A 178 -2.79 -21.52 9.73
N GLU A 179 -1.73 -21.34 10.51
CA GLU A 179 -1.46 -22.09 11.73
C GLU A 179 -2.60 -21.89 12.76
N LEU A 180 -3.09 -22.98 13.36
CA LEU A 180 -4.16 -22.90 14.36
C LEU A 180 -3.61 -22.47 15.72
N VAL A 181 -4.09 -21.34 16.22
CA VAL A 181 -3.74 -20.77 17.52
C VAL A 181 -5.00 -20.55 18.38
N PRO A 182 -4.89 -20.46 19.72
CA PRO A 182 -5.99 -20.00 20.56
C PRO A 182 -6.44 -18.61 20.12
N CYS A 183 -7.74 -18.41 19.92
CA CYS A 183 -8.27 -17.07 19.69
C CYS A 183 -8.09 -16.23 20.97
N PRO A 184 -7.57 -14.99 20.90
CA PRO A 184 -7.52 -14.11 22.06
C PRO A 184 -8.92 -13.89 22.64
N LEU A 185 -9.01 -13.82 23.97
CA LEU A 185 -10.27 -13.67 24.70
C LEU A 185 -11.00 -12.41 24.24
N LEU A 186 -12.23 -12.63 23.77
CA LEU A 186 -13.06 -11.61 23.16
C LEU A 186 -14.23 -11.23 24.06
N ASN A 187 -14.63 -9.95 23.98
CA ASN A 187 -15.97 -9.57 24.35
C ASN A 187 -16.94 -10.23 23.34
N SER A 188 -17.78 -11.15 23.81
CA SER A 188 -18.78 -11.84 22.95
C SER A 188 -19.72 -10.86 22.25
N GLY A 189 -19.98 -9.69 22.86
CA GLY A 189 -20.74 -8.61 22.23
C GLY A 189 -20.10 -8.05 20.95
N LEU A 190 -18.77 -8.06 20.82
CA LEU A 190 -18.09 -7.65 19.59
C LEU A 190 -18.36 -8.65 18.45
N VAL A 191 -18.23 -9.94 18.75
CA VAL A 191 -18.38 -11.02 17.77
C VAL A 191 -19.83 -11.13 17.33
N ASN A 192 -20.77 -10.98 18.26
CA ASN A 192 -22.20 -10.91 17.95
C ASN A 192 -22.50 -9.68 17.07
N ALA A 193 -22.03 -8.48 17.44
CA ALA A 193 -22.25 -7.28 16.61
C ALA A 193 -21.65 -7.41 15.19
N ALA A 194 -20.46 -8.02 15.05
CA ALA A 194 -19.86 -8.30 13.75
C ALA A 194 -20.61 -9.38 12.95
N SER A 195 -21.13 -10.41 13.64
CA SER A 195 -21.98 -11.45 13.05
C SER A 195 -23.33 -10.91 12.59
N ASP A 196 -23.94 -10.02 13.38
CA ASP A 196 -25.20 -9.35 13.07
C ASP A 196 -25.01 -8.41 11.88
N MET A 197 -23.97 -7.57 11.88
CA MET A 197 -23.61 -6.74 10.73
C MET A 197 -23.40 -7.57 9.46
N ALA A 198 -22.60 -8.64 9.51
CA ALA A 198 -22.42 -9.55 8.36
C ALA A 198 -23.72 -10.20 7.89
N SER A 199 -24.69 -10.41 8.79
CA SER A 199 -26.03 -10.92 8.47
C SER A 199 -26.95 -9.84 7.89
N LEU A 200 -26.81 -8.57 8.29
CA LEU A 200 -27.64 -7.47 7.79
C LEU A 200 -27.42 -7.20 6.30
N PHE A 201 -26.18 -7.33 5.79
CA PHE A 201 -25.87 -7.25 4.35
C PHE A 201 -26.60 -8.31 3.50
N LYS A 202 -27.08 -9.40 4.10
CA LYS A 202 -27.93 -10.40 3.44
C LYS A 202 -29.33 -9.85 3.13
N THR A 203 -29.84 -8.94 3.97
CA THR A 203 -31.21 -8.43 3.95
C THR A 203 -31.39 -7.26 2.98
N ASP A 204 -30.34 -6.46 2.75
CA ASP A 204 -30.34 -5.40 1.75
C ASP A 204 -30.05 -5.90 0.32
N ALA A 205 -29.77 -7.20 0.14
CA ALA A 205 -29.55 -7.81 -1.17
C ALA A 205 -30.79 -7.81 -2.09
N ASP A 206 -31.99 -7.65 -1.51
CA ASP A 206 -33.27 -7.47 -2.24
C ASP A 206 -33.52 -6.01 -2.69
N LYS A 207 -32.61 -5.07 -2.38
CA LYS A 207 -32.66 -3.69 -2.88
C LYS A 207 -31.81 -3.52 -4.13
N THR A 208 -32.18 -2.53 -4.93
CA THR A 208 -31.63 -2.25 -6.27
C THR A 208 -30.11 -2.14 -6.31
N ASP A 209 -29.50 -2.54 -7.43
CA ASP A 209 -28.03 -2.59 -7.64
C ASP A 209 -27.25 -1.29 -7.32
N ALA A 210 -27.93 -0.15 -7.25
CA ALA A 210 -27.32 1.16 -6.94
C ALA A 210 -26.75 1.28 -5.51
N ASP A 211 -27.25 0.48 -4.54
CA ASP A 211 -26.84 0.57 -3.12
C ASP A 211 -25.77 -0.47 -2.71
N LYS A 212 -25.27 -1.29 -3.65
CA LYS A 212 -24.33 -2.38 -3.36
C LYS A 212 -22.88 -1.87 -3.28
N THR A 213 -22.39 -1.62 -2.06
CA THR A 213 -20.97 -1.30 -1.85
C THR A 213 -20.07 -2.53 -2.06
N VAL A 214 -18.78 -2.32 -2.34
CA VAL A 214 -17.82 -3.42 -2.54
C VAL A 214 -17.68 -4.28 -1.28
N ALA A 215 -17.76 -3.68 -0.09
CA ALA A 215 -17.83 -4.43 1.17
C ALA A 215 -19.07 -5.34 1.21
N GLY A 216 -20.26 -4.82 0.89
CA GLY A 216 -21.49 -5.61 0.82
C GLY A 216 -21.43 -6.78 -0.18
N LEU A 217 -20.87 -6.53 -1.38
CA LEU A 217 -20.67 -7.56 -2.42
C LEU A 217 -19.69 -8.67 -1.97
N LEU A 218 -18.59 -8.30 -1.31
CA LEU A 218 -17.62 -9.27 -0.79
C LEU A 218 -18.18 -10.05 0.41
N ILE A 219 -18.99 -9.42 1.27
CA ILE A 219 -19.70 -10.10 2.36
C ILE A 219 -20.67 -11.13 1.78
N GLN A 220 -21.49 -10.76 0.79
CA GLN A 220 -22.38 -11.72 0.12
C GLN A 220 -21.61 -12.90 -0.49
N LYS A 221 -20.49 -12.64 -1.16
CA LYS A 221 -19.62 -13.67 -1.77
C LYS A 221 -19.00 -14.64 -0.76
N PHE A 222 -18.77 -14.20 0.47
CA PHE A 222 -18.05 -14.97 1.49
C PHE A 222 -18.83 -15.21 2.80
N GLU A 223 -20.14 -14.91 2.84
CA GLU A 223 -21.01 -14.90 4.03
C GLU A 223 -20.83 -16.15 4.89
N THR A 224 -21.10 -17.33 4.31
CA THR A 224 -21.01 -18.62 4.99
C THR A 224 -19.63 -18.87 5.59
N ARG A 225 -18.57 -18.39 4.95
CA ARG A 225 -17.18 -18.58 5.41
C ARG A 225 -16.87 -17.68 6.60
N ILE A 226 -17.37 -16.44 6.58
CA ILE A 226 -17.27 -15.48 7.69
C ILE A 226 -18.10 -15.97 8.89
N GLN A 227 -19.33 -16.42 8.66
CA GLN A 227 -20.20 -16.96 9.70
C GLN A 227 -19.62 -18.22 10.36
N ASN A 228 -18.99 -19.12 9.57
CA ASN A 228 -18.24 -20.25 10.12
C ASN A 228 -17.04 -19.82 10.98
N ILE A 229 -16.38 -18.70 10.67
CA ILE A 229 -15.28 -18.15 11.48
C ILE A 229 -15.83 -17.59 12.79
N PHE A 230 -16.89 -16.78 12.76
CA PHE A 230 -17.55 -16.27 13.97
C PHE A 230 -18.04 -17.42 14.87
N GLY A 231 -18.65 -18.46 14.29
CA GLY A 231 -19.07 -19.66 15.03
C GLY A 231 -17.93 -20.38 15.77
N LYS A 232 -16.71 -20.43 15.19
CA LYS A 232 -15.52 -20.98 15.86
C LYS A 232 -15.02 -20.08 16.99
N ILE A 233 -14.98 -18.77 16.74
CA ILE A 233 -14.57 -17.77 17.73
C ILE A 233 -15.50 -17.82 18.96
N LEU A 234 -16.82 -17.83 18.75
CA LEU A 234 -17.82 -17.89 19.83
C LEU A 234 -17.74 -19.17 20.67
N LYS A 235 -17.31 -20.28 20.07
CA LYS A 235 -17.10 -21.57 20.76
C LYS A 235 -15.74 -21.66 21.47
N GLY A 236 -14.86 -20.67 21.31
CA GLY A 236 -13.48 -20.73 21.83
C GLY A 236 -12.60 -21.77 21.12
N GLU A 237 -12.95 -22.17 19.90
CA GLU A 237 -12.12 -23.10 19.10
C GLU A 237 -10.80 -22.43 18.66
N SER A 238 -9.76 -23.22 18.42
CA SER A 238 -8.53 -22.72 17.80
C SER A 238 -8.81 -22.23 16.37
N VAL A 239 -8.34 -21.03 16.05
CA VAL A 239 -8.55 -20.37 14.75
C VAL A 239 -7.21 -20.14 14.06
N PRO A 240 -7.18 -20.01 12.72
CA PRO A 240 -5.99 -19.58 11.99
C PRO A 240 -5.40 -18.29 12.56
N ARG A 241 -4.07 -18.20 12.66
CA ARG A 241 -3.35 -17.06 13.24
C ARG A 241 -3.74 -15.71 12.61
N GLY A 242 -4.02 -15.67 11.31
CA GLY A 242 -4.56 -14.47 10.65
C GLY A 242 -5.91 -14.01 11.23
N VAL A 243 -6.80 -14.95 11.59
CA VAL A 243 -8.08 -14.63 12.28
C VAL A 243 -7.81 -14.11 13.69
N ALA A 244 -6.90 -14.72 14.44
CA ALA A 244 -6.52 -14.25 15.78
C ALA A 244 -5.90 -12.83 15.74
N ASN A 245 -5.06 -12.55 14.74
CA ASN A 245 -4.50 -11.22 14.49
C ASN A 245 -5.59 -10.20 14.13
N ALA A 246 -6.51 -10.56 13.22
CA ALA A 246 -7.63 -9.71 12.85
C ALA A 246 -8.49 -9.34 14.06
N VAL A 247 -8.81 -10.32 14.91
CA VAL A 247 -9.50 -10.11 16.19
C VAL A 247 -8.75 -9.12 17.08
N ALA A 248 -7.49 -9.38 17.41
CA ALA A 248 -6.70 -8.52 18.30
C ALA A 248 -6.53 -7.10 17.72
N GLY A 249 -6.28 -7.01 16.41
CA GLY A 249 -6.08 -5.78 15.66
C GLY A 249 -7.36 -4.98 15.37
N SER A 250 -8.53 -5.47 15.77
CA SER A 250 -9.81 -4.76 15.59
C SER A 250 -10.21 -3.87 16.76
N LYS A 251 -9.54 -3.98 17.92
CA LYS A 251 -9.70 -3.06 19.08
C LYS A 251 -11.16 -2.81 19.55
N ASN A 252 -12.04 -3.80 19.40
CA ASN A 252 -13.49 -3.73 19.66
C ASN A 252 -14.33 -2.92 18.65
N ASP A 253 -13.84 -2.74 17.42
CA ASP A 253 -14.64 -2.26 16.30
C ASP A 253 -15.13 -3.46 15.43
N PRO A 254 -16.45 -3.70 15.31
CA PRO A 254 -16.98 -4.83 14.54
C PRO A 254 -16.86 -4.64 13.03
N ALA A 255 -16.86 -3.42 12.52
CA ALA A 255 -16.71 -3.14 11.09
C ALA A 255 -15.26 -3.38 10.65
N VAL A 256 -14.28 -3.00 11.48
CA VAL A 256 -12.86 -3.34 11.28
C VAL A 256 -12.66 -4.86 11.28
N LEU A 257 -13.32 -5.58 12.19
CA LEU A 257 -13.24 -7.04 12.25
C LEU A 257 -13.78 -7.69 10.96
N ILE A 258 -14.94 -7.26 10.47
CA ILE A 258 -15.50 -7.75 9.21
C ILE A 258 -14.55 -7.48 8.04
N GLY A 259 -14.05 -6.24 7.90
CA GLY A 259 -13.12 -5.86 6.83
C GLY A 259 -11.83 -6.69 6.81
N LYS A 260 -11.25 -6.94 7.99
CA LYS A 260 -10.06 -7.81 8.11
C LYS A 260 -10.38 -9.27 7.77
N LEU A 261 -11.54 -9.77 8.21
CA LEU A 261 -11.99 -11.12 7.86
C LEU A 261 -12.29 -11.27 6.36
N LEU A 262 -12.83 -10.23 5.70
CA LEU A 262 -13.06 -10.19 4.25
C LEU A 262 -11.75 -10.32 3.47
N ALA A 263 -10.76 -9.49 3.79
CA ALA A 263 -9.43 -9.56 3.17
C ALA A 263 -8.78 -10.95 3.38
N LEU A 264 -8.95 -11.54 4.56
CA LEU A 264 -8.48 -12.90 4.88
C LEU A 264 -9.17 -13.99 4.05
N VAL A 265 -10.51 -14.01 3.98
CA VAL A 265 -11.24 -15.05 3.23
C VAL A 265 -11.09 -14.88 1.71
N GLU A 266 -10.89 -13.65 1.23
CA GLU A 266 -10.56 -13.38 -0.17
C GLU A 266 -9.18 -13.95 -0.53
N ARG A 267 -8.17 -13.70 0.30
CA ARG A 267 -6.79 -14.18 0.07
C ARG A 267 -6.61 -15.68 0.25
N TYR A 268 -7.28 -16.30 1.24
CA TYR A 268 -7.13 -17.72 1.57
C TYR A 268 -8.42 -18.47 1.25
N PRO A 269 -8.58 -19.09 0.07
CA PRO A 269 -9.85 -19.69 -0.36
C PRO A 269 -10.42 -20.76 0.57
N ASP A 270 -9.58 -21.44 1.34
CA ASP A 270 -9.99 -22.49 2.27
C ASP A 270 -10.38 -21.99 3.67
N LEU A 271 -10.06 -20.74 4.00
CA LEU A 271 -10.41 -20.15 5.29
C LEU A 271 -11.95 -20.09 5.45
N GLY A 272 -12.45 -20.51 6.61
CA GLY A 272 -13.89 -20.51 6.89
C GLY A 272 -14.71 -21.55 6.12
N LYS A 273 -14.12 -22.40 5.28
CA LYS A 273 -14.83 -23.59 4.79
C LYS A 273 -15.17 -24.52 5.96
N PRO A 274 -16.33 -25.20 5.95
CA PRO A 274 -16.53 -26.34 6.84
C PRO A 274 -15.45 -27.39 6.55
N ARG A 275 -14.98 -28.11 7.59
CA ARG A 275 -14.14 -29.29 7.35
C ARG A 275 -14.98 -30.31 6.58
N THR A 276 -14.70 -30.50 5.30
CA THR A 276 -15.01 -31.78 4.65
C THR A 276 -14.32 -32.86 5.45
N ALA A 277 -15.07 -33.87 5.89
CA ALA A 277 -14.46 -35.05 6.50
C ALA A 277 -13.41 -35.62 5.53
N PRO A 278 -12.29 -36.18 6.02
CA PRO A 278 -11.43 -36.99 5.17
C PRO A 278 -12.24 -38.17 4.60
N PRO A 279 -11.92 -38.65 3.39
CA PRO A 279 -12.49 -39.87 2.83
C PRO A 279 -12.10 -41.11 3.66
#